data_AF-O83256-F1
#
_entry.id   AF-O83256-F1
#
_cell.length_a   1.000
_cell.length_b   1.000
_cell.length_c   1.000
_cell.angle_alpha   90.00
_cell.angle_beta   90.00
_cell.angle_gamma   90.00
#
_symmetry.space_group_name_H-M   'P 1'
#
loop_
_entity.id
_entity.type
_entity.pdbx_description
1 polymer ?
#
loop_
_entity_poly.entity_id
_entity_poly.type
_entity_poly.pdbx_seq_one_letter_code
_entity_poly.pdbx_strand_id
1 'polypeptide(L)'
;MHRTEPTINCVHDGTRSLHLSIDTTRALPAHSGNEPTRTHLAAVRVSLLKTIPVAPPKILKDSSFRVTLRIDPSEEYCTMHRSKSLAFVALFAALISSSALVSIPLKPVPLVLQNAAAVLTGLLLGPRDGALAVLSFLGAGLLGLPVFSGGRGGYTALFAPTGGFLLGYILAATLAGAIAQHHRLSCTPPRGGGRALLLWIRLTVATLVGFLSIYSIGLPVLGYVLGLRTGELMLGVFLPFFLADTLKIALVVLLAHHLAPTVRRHLYRHG
;
A
#
# COMPACT_ATOMS: atom_id res chain seq x y z
N MET A 1 48.24 -24.04 32.98
CA MET A 1 46.86 -24.05 32.43
C MET A 1 46.35 -22.61 32.34
N HIS A 2 46.65 -21.90 31.26
CA HIS A 2 46.09 -20.56 31.03
C HIS A 2 45.48 -20.55 29.63
N ARG A 3 44.15 -20.71 29.56
CA ARG A 3 43.35 -20.41 28.37
C ARG A 3 43.36 -18.90 28.21
N THR A 4 43.96 -18.40 27.14
CA THR A 4 43.80 -17.01 26.72
C THR A 4 42.50 -16.93 25.91
N GLU A 5 41.47 -16.35 26.51
CA GLU A 5 40.23 -16.01 25.84
C GLU A 5 40.50 -14.96 24.74
N PRO A 6 39.89 -15.08 23.55
CA PRO A 6 40.04 -14.09 22.49
C PRO A 6 39.30 -12.81 22.88
N THR A 7 40.07 -11.77 23.18
CA THR A 7 39.57 -10.42 23.45
C THR A 7 39.12 -9.76 22.15
N ILE A 8 37.82 -9.44 22.09
CA ILE A 8 37.22 -8.63 21.02
C ILE A 8 37.66 -7.18 21.26
N ASN A 9 38.77 -6.78 20.63
CA ASN A 9 39.21 -5.39 20.59
C ASN A 9 38.45 -4.66 19.47
N CYS A 10 37.44 -3.88 19.85
CA CYS A 10 36.75 -2.94 18.97
C CYS A 10 37.69 -1.77 18.63
N VAL A 11 38.46 -1.89 17.55
CA VAL A 11 39.16 -0.76 16.94
C VAL A 11 38.17 -0.02 16.05
N HIS A 12 37.74 1.14 16.53
CA HIS A 12 36.95 2.12 15.79
C HIS A 12 37.85 2.76 14.74
N ASP A 13 37.89 2.21 13.53
CA ASP A 13 38.41 2.95 12.38
C ASP A 13 37.40 2.97 11.23
N GLY A 14 37.23 4.17 10.67
CA GLY A 14 36.04 4.67 9.97
C GLY A 14 35.75 4.08 8.59
N THR A 15 36.19 2.86 8.30
CA THR A 15 35.98 2.21 7.01
C THR A 15 35.34 0.84 7.19
N ARG A 16 34.03 0.80 6.97
CA ARG A 16 33.16 -0.38 7.00
C ARG A 16 33.67 -1.48 6.04
N SER A 17 34.33 -2.49 6.58
CA SER A 17 34.35 -3.82 5.95
C SER A 17 34.40 -4.89 7.03
N LEU A 18 33.21 -5.37 7.43
CA LEU A 18 33.06 -6.49 8.34
C LEU A 18 33.41 -7.78 7.58
N HIS A 19 34.62 -8.29 7.77
CA HIS A 19 35.09 -9.53 7.15
C HIS A 19 34.69 -10.72 8.05
N LEU A 20 33.47 -11.23 7.88
CA LEU A 20 33.04 -12.48 8.52
C LEU A 20 33.43 -13.66 7.61
N SER A 21 34.59 -14.26 7.88
CA SER A 21 35.11 -15.40 7.12
C SER A 21 34.59 -16.71 7.75
N ILE A 22 33.56 -17.31 7.16
CA ILE A 22 33.09 -18.65 7.55
C ILE A 22 33.89 -19.67 6.74
N ASP A 23 34.82 -20.34 7.42
CA ASP A 23 35.70 -21.35 6.85
C ASP A 23 34.89 -22.63 6.58
N THR A 24 34.54 -22.88 5.32
CA THR A 24 33.76 -24.05 4.89
C THR A 24 34.66 -25.10 4.24
N THR A 25 35.76 -25.43 4.90
CA THR A 25 36.65 -26.54 4.54
C THR A 25 36.20 -27.84 5.20
N ARG A 26 34.99 -28.31 4.89
CA ARG A 26 34.62 -29.73 5.04
C ARG A 26 33.89 -30.20 3.79
N ALA A 27 34.70 -30.73 2.88
CA ALA A 27 34.30 -31.39 1.65
C ALA A 27 33.34 -32.55 1.92
N LEU A 28 32.19 -32.54 1.24
CA LEU A 28 31.34 -33.72 1.07
C LEU A 28 31.67 -34.36 -0.29
N PRO A 29 31.86 -35.69 -0.35
CA PRO A 29 32.37 -36.38 -1.53
C PRO A 29 31.32 -36.54 -2.63
N ALA A 30 31.85 -36.60 -3.85
CA ALA A 30 31.16 -36.64 -5.12
C ALA A 30 30.22 -37.84 -5.27
N HIS A 31 28.98 -37.57 -5.68
CA HIS A 31 28.16 -38.57 -6.37
C HIS A 31 28.08 -38.21 -7.85
N SER A 32 28.75 -39.05 -8.64
CA SER A 32 28.65 -39.16 -10.10
C SER A 32 27.30 -39.80 -10.48
N GLY A 33 26.71 -39.34 -11.59
CA GLY A 33 25.46 -39.94 -12.07
C GLY A 33 24.78 -39.21 -13.22
N ASN A 34 25.40 -39.27 -14.40
CA ASN A 34 24.78 -39.53 -15.70
C ASN A 34 23.59 -38.67 -16.22
N GLU A 35 23.95 -37.66 -17.04
CA GLU A 35 23.42 -37.26 -18.37
C GLU A 35 21.91 -37.07 -18.71
N PRO A 36 21.60 -36.26 -19.75
CA PRO A 36 20.48 -35.35 -19.76
C PRO A 36 19.40 -35.66 -20.81
N THR A 37 18.20 -35.08 -20.66
CA THR A 37 17.22 -35.02 -21.75
C THR A 37 16.65 -33.61 -21.90
N ARG A 38 16.99 -33.02 -23.05
CA ARG A 38 16.61 -31.71 -23.59
C ARG A 38 15.11 -31.68 -23.93
N THR A 39 14.31 -30.71 -23.44
CA THR A 39 13.13 -30.15 -24.18
C THR A 39 12.35 -29.02 -23.45
N HIS A 40 12.98 -27.89 -23.09
CA HIS A 40 12.22 -26.66 -22.73
C HIS A 40 12.81 -25.37 -23.33
N LEU A 41 13.50 -25.50 -24.47
CA LEU A 41 14.29 -24.46 -25.13
C LEU A 41 13.52 -23.51 -26.07
N ALA A 42 12.18 -23.41 -25.95
CA ALA A 42 11.39 -22.60 -26.89
C ALA A 42 10.84 -21.27 -26.32
N ALA A 43 10.71 -21.11 -25.00
CA ALA A 43 9.98 -19.95 -24.44
C ALA A 43 10.85 -18.78 -23.96
N VAL A 44 12.18 -18.94 -23.86
CA VAL A 44 13.07 -17.93 -23.25
C VAL A 44 13.81 -17.07 -24.31
N ARG A 45 13.28 -16.99 -25.54
CA ARG A 45 13.96 -16.33 -26.68
C ARG A 45 13.34 -15.00 -27.13
N VAL A 46 12.68 -14.25 -26.25
CA VAL A 46 12.20 -12.89 -26.58
C VAL A 46 12.31 -11.95 -25.37
N SER A 47 13.53 -11.42 -25.13
CA SER A 47 13.80 -10.11 -24.47
C SER A 47 15.28 -9.91 -24.08
N LEU A 48 16.20 -10.65 -24.70
CA LEU A 48 17.62 -10.26 -24.75
C LEU A 48 17.83 -9.34 -25.94
N LEU A 49 17.71 -8.03 -25.76
CA LEU A 49 18.30 -7.01 -26.66
C LEU A 49 18.32 -5.63 -25.98
N LYS A 50 18.90 -5.57 -24.78
CA LYS A 50 19.66 -4.39 -24.34
C LYS A 50 21.02 -4.90 -23.89
N THR A 51 21.91 -4.96 -24.87
CA THR A 51 23.30 -5.36 -24.82
C THR A 51 24.07 -4.46 -23.86
N ILE A 52 24.13 -4.87 -22.60
CA ILE A 52 25.14 -4.40 -21.65
C ILE A 52 26.44 -5.12 -22.02
N PRO A 53 27.54 -4.40 -22.34
CA PRO A 53 28.81 -5.03 -22.66
C PRO A 53 29.39 -5.65 -21.39
N VAL A 54 29.24 -6.97 -21.24
CA VAL A 54 29.91 -7.72 -20.18
C VAL A 54 31.36 -7.91 -20.61
N ALA A 55 32.27 -7.22 -19.94
CA ALA A 55 33.70 -7.41 -20.12
C ALA A 55 34.07 -8.88 -19.81
N PRO A 56 34.92 -9.52 -20.64
CA PRO A 56 35.23 -10.94 -20.46
C PRO A 56 35.93 -11.18 -19.11
N PRO A 57 35.52 -12.22 -18.37
CA PRO A 57 36.10 -12.53 -17.07
C PRO A 57 37.56 -12.93 -17.24
N LYS A 58 38.47 -12.17 -16.60
CA LYS A 58 39.88 -12.57 -16.46
C LYS A 58 39.93 -13.87 -15.66
N ILE A 59 40.41 -14.93 -16.32
CA ILE A 59 40.68 -16.24 -15.72
C ILE A 59 41.89 -16.06 -14.79
N LEU A 60 41.64 -15.65 -13.55
CA LEU A 60 42.62 -15.73 -12.48
C LEU A 60 42.55 -17.16 -11.92
N LYS A 61 43.60 -17.90 -12.23
CA LYS A 61 43.89 -19.26 -11.79
C LYS A 61 44.31 -19.21 -10.32
N ASP A 62 43.35 -18.96 -9.42
CA ASP A 62 43.54 -19.29 -8.03
C ASP A 62 42.22 -19.71 -7.36
N SER A 63 42.36 -20.72 -6.53
CA SER A 63 41.34 -21.62 -6.04
C SER A 63 40.60 -20.99 -4.87
N SER A 64 39.81 -19.93 -5.12
CA SER A 64 38.81 -19.46 -4.16
C SER A 64 37.72 -18.66 -4.88
N PHE A 65 36.75 -19.39 -5.44
CA PHE A 65 35.55 -18.81 -6.05
C PHE A 65 34.66 -18.20 -4.97
N ARG A 66 34.97 -16.95 -4.59
CA ARG A 66 34.19 -16.15 -3.64
C ARG A 66 33.10 -15.41 -4.39
N VAL A 67 31.89 -15.96 -4.40
CA VAL A 67 30.68 -15.24 -4.81
C VAL A 67 30.37 -14.19 -3.74
N THR A 68 31.02 -13.05 -3.83
CA THR A 68 30.59 -11.86 -3.10
C THR A 68 29.47 -11.26 -3.92
N LEU A 69 28.23 -11.61 -3.57
CA LEU A 69 27.04 -10.98 -4.11
C LEU A 69 27.02 -9.54 -3.57
N ARG A 70 27.76 -8.65 -4.23
CA ARG A 70 27.63 -7.20 -4.05
C ARG A 70 26.25 -6.85 -4.55
N ILE A 71 25.28 -6.81 -3.66
CA ILE A 71 24.04 -6.09 -3.91
C ILE A 71 24.47 -4.64 -4.02
N ASP A 72 24.47 -4.09 -5.23
CA ASP A 72 24.76 -2.69 -5.43
C ASP A 72 23.73 -1.89 -4.61
N PRO A 73 24.16 -1.05 -3.64
CA PRO A 73 23.23 -0.36 -2.74
C PRO A 73 22.27 0.57 -3.48
N SER A 74 22.53 0.88 -4.76
CA SER A 74 21.59 1.59 -5.65
C SER A 74 20.31 0.81 -5.94
N GLU A 75 20.37 -0.52 -6.10
CA GLU A 75 19.17 -1.36 -6.28
C GLU A 75 18.43 -1.59 -4.95
N GLU A 76 19.16 -1.73 -3.85
CA GLU A 76 18.57 -1.92 -2.51
C GLU A 76 17.77 -0.69 -2.06
N TYR A 77 18.21 0.52 -2.42
CA TYR A 77 17.48 1.73 -2.06
C TYR A 77 16.15 1.86 -2.81
N CYS A 78 16.16 1.58 -4.12
CA CYS A 78 14.96 1.66 -4.95
C CYS A 78 13.95 0.56 -4.56
N THR A 79 14.43 -0.63 -4.24
CA THR A 79 13.59 -1.74 -3.77
C THR A 79 13.05 -1.49 -2.36
N MET A 80 13.84 -0.99 -1.40
CA MET A 80 13.34 -0.64 -0.06
C MET A 80 12.20 0.37 -0.10
N HIS A 81 12.30 1.41 -0.94
CA HIS A 81 11.22 2.40 -1.07
C HIS A 81 9.93 1.77 -1.62
N ARG A 82 10.04 0.95 -2.68
CA ARG A 82 8.88 0.23 -3.24
C ARG A 82 8.28 -0.74 -2.23
N SER A 83 9.10 -1.49 -1.51
CA SER A 83 8.65 -2.43 -0.48
C SER A 83 7.89 -1.72 0.65
N LYS A 84 8.36 -0.55 1.09
CA LYS A 84 7.65 0.27 2.09
C LYS A 84 6.30 0.74 1.58
N SER A 85 6.24 1.31 0.37
CA SER A 85 4.98 1.75 -0.23
C SER A 85 3.99 0.58 -0.36
N LEU A 86 4.44 -0.57 -0.87
CA LEU A 86 3.62 -1.78 -0.98
C LEU A 86 3.11 -2.29 0.38
N ALA A 87 3.94 -2.26 1.42
CA ALA A 87 3.53 -2.64 2.77
C ALA A 87 2.42 -1.74 3.31
N PHE A 88 2.54 -0.41 3.12
CA PHE A 88 1.48 0.53 3.49
C PHE A 88 0.22 0.34 2.64
N VAL A 89 0.36 0.13 1.34
CA VAL A 89 -0.77 -0.18 0.44
C VAL A 89 -1.54 -1.41 0.93
N ALA A 90 -0.85 -2.50 1.26
CA ALA A 90 -1.46 -3.71 1.78
C ALA A 90 -2.10 -3.51 3.16
N LEU A 91 -1.43 -2.77 4.05
CA LEU A 91 -1.95 -2.45 5.39
C LEU A 91 -3.25 -1.64 5.31
N PHE A 92 -3.31 -0.63 4.45
CA PHE A 92 -4.51 0.19 4.29
C PHE A 92 -5.61 -0.55 3.53
N ALA A 93 -5.28 -1.42 2.57
CA ALA A 93 -6.25 -2.33 1.97
C ALA A 93 -6.88 -3.26 3.02
N ALA A 94 -6.07 -3.80 3.94
CA ALA A 94 -6.55 -4.58 5.07
C ALA A 94 -7.40 -3.75 6.04
N LEU A 95 -7.04 -2.48 6.28
CA LEU A 95 -7.83 -1.55 7.11
C LEU A 95 -9.21 -1.27 6.48
N ILE A 96 -9.28 -1.04 5.18
CA ILE A 96 -10.54 -0.89 4.46
C ILE A 96 -11.37 -2.18 4.59
N SER A 97 -10.74 -3.33 4.41
CA SER A 97 -11.41 -4.64 4.52
C SER A 97 -11.97 -4.89 5.93
N SER A 98 -11.17 -4.68 6.97
CA SER A 98 -11.59 -4.88 8.37
C SER A 98 -12.65 -3.88 8.82
N SER A 99 -12.67 -2.68 8.22
CA SER A 99 -13.71 -1.67 8.47
C SER A 99 -15.10 -2.08 7.96
N ALA A 100 -15.21 -3.13 7.12
CA ALA A 100 -16.50 -3.70 6.74
C ALA A 100 -17.21 -4.40 7.91
N LEU A 101 -16.46 -4.87 8.91
CA LEU A 101 -17.00 -5.56 10.08
C LEU A 101 -17.82 -4.63 10.97
N VAL A 102 -17.42 -3.36 11.04
CA VAL A 102 -18.18 -2.31 11.74
C VAL A 102 -19.26 -1.79 10.80
N SER A 103 -20.41 -2.46 10.81
CA SER A 103 -21.55 -2.10 9.98
C SER A 103 -22.87 -2.15 10.75
N ILE A 104 -23.76 -1.20 10.44
CA ILE A 104 -25.15 -1.22 10.90
C ILE A 104 -25.99 -1.70 9.71
N PRO A 105 -26.67 -2.85 9.81
CA PRO A 105 -27.40 -3.45 8.68
C PRO A 105 -28.70 -2.70 8.40
N LEU A 106 -28.59 -1.52 7.79
CA LEU A 106 -29.72 -0.77 7.23
C LEU A 106 -30.10 -1.33 5.86
N LYS A 107 -31.39 -1.22 5.51
CA LYS A 107 -31.89 -1.50 4.16
C LYS A 107 -32.04 -0.17 3.40
N PRO A 108 -31.79 -0.12 2.08
CA PRO A 108 -31.34 -1.22 1.22
C PRO A 108 -29.83 -1.49 1.27
N VAL A 109 -29.04 -0.57 1.82
CA VAL A 109 -27.57 -0.64 1.86
C VAL A 109 -27.11 -0.53 3.32
N PRO A 110 -26.18 -1.41 3.77
CA PRO A 110 -25.64 -1.33 5.12
C PRO A 110 -24.79 -0.08 5.30
N LEU A 111 -24.90 0.55 6.46
CA LEU A 111 -24.05 1.67 6.85
C LEU A 111 -22.73 1.13 7.37
N VAL A 112 -21.64 1.34 6.62
CA VAL A 112 -20.32 0.78 6.94
C VAL A 112 -19.31 1.86 7.33
N LEU A 113 -18.34 1.51 8.19
CA LEU A 113 -17.17 2.36 8.46
C LEU A 113 -16.17 2.36 7.28
N GLN A 114 -16.31 1.40 6.37
CA GLN A 114 -15.47 1.21 5.19
C GLN A 114 -15.34 2.46 4.30
N ASN A 115 -16.40 3.26 4.15
CA ASN A 115 -16.37 4.57 3.45
C ASN A 115 -15.29 5.49 4.04
N ALA A 116 -15.26 5.59 5.37
CA ALA A 116 -14.33 6.44 6.11
C ALA A 116 -12.89 5.94 5.96
N ALA A 117 -12.69 4.62 6.01
CA ALA A 117 -11.37 4.01 5.80
C ALA A 117 -10.82 4.27 4.39
N ALA A 118 -11.67 4.20 3.35
CA ALA A 118 -11.26 4.50 1.98
C ALA A 118 -10.81 5.95 1.80
N VAL A 119 -11.56 6.91 2.34
CA VAL A 119 -11.18 8.34 2.32
C VAL A 119 -9.91 8.57 3.13
N LEU A 120 -9.81 8.03 4.34
CA LEU A 120 -8.63 8.14 5.20
C LEU A 120 -7.37 7.58 4.51
N THR A 121 -7.52 6.46 3.80
CA THR A 121 -6.45 5.85 3.01
C THR A 121 -5.90 6.82 1.97
N GLY A 122 -6.78 7.48 1.20
CA GLY A 122 -6.39 8.52 0.25
C GLY A 122 -5.66 9.68 0.93
N LEU A 123 -6.18 10.17 2.06
CA LEU A 123 -5.56 11.28 2.81
C LEU A 123 -4.14 10.97 3.30
N LEU A 124 -3.88 9.72 3.69
CA LEU A 124 -2.62 9.30 4.29
C LEU A 124 -1.58 8.83 3.27
N LEU A 125 -1.98 8.07 2.25
CA LEU A 125 -1.08 7.52 1.23
C LEU A 125 -0.94 8.44 0.00
N GLY A 126 -1.85 9.39 -0.17
CA GLY A 126 -1.92 10.23 -1.36
C GLY A 126 -2.69 9.57 -2.51
N PRO A 127 -2.76 10.22 -3.68
CA PRO A 127 -3.63 9.84 -4.79
C PRO A 127 -3.21 8.51 -5.44
N ARG A 128 -1.91 8.26 -5.60
CA ARG A 128 -1.41 7.04 -6.27
C ARG A 128 -1.48 5.83 -5.35
N ASP A 129 -0.78 5.87 -4.22
CA ASP A 129 -0.72 4.76 -3.28
C ASP A 129 -2.08 4.52 -2.62
N GLY A 130 -2.88 5.57 -2.40
CA GLY A 130 -4.25 5.44 -1.91
C GLY A 130 -5.16 4.74 -2.92
N ALA A 131 -5.06 5.07 -4.22
CA ALA A 131 -5.77 4.35 -5.27
C ALA A 131 -5.33 2.89 -5.35
N LEU A 132 -4.03 2.61 -5.26
CA LEU A 132 -3.50 1.25 -5.25
C LEU A 132 -4.05 0.46 -4.06
N ALA A 133 -4.14 1.05 -2.87
CA ALA A 133 -4.71 0.38 -1.69
C ALA A 133 -6.20 0.03 -1.89
N VAL A 134 -6.98 0.96 -2.45
CA VAL A 134 -8.39 0.69 -2.80
C VAL A 134 -8.49 -0.37 -3.89
N LEU A 135 -7.64 -0.32 -4.92
CA LEU A 135 -7.62 -1.34 -5.98
C LEU A 135 -7.21 -2.71 -5.46
N SER A 136 -6.25 -2.80 -4.53
CA SER A 136 -5.90 -4.05 -3.85
C SER A 136 -7.05 -4.59 -3.03
N PHE A 137 -7.78 -3.73 -2.31
CA PHE A 137 -9.00 -4.08 -1.59
C PHE A 137 -10.09 -4.61 -2.56
N LEU A 138 -10.34 -3.91 -3.66
CA LEU A 138 -11.31 -4.34 -4.67
C LEU A 138 -10.88 -5.66 -5.31
N GLY A 139 -9.60 -5.80 -5.67
CA GLY A 139 -9.04 -7.03 -6.21
C GLY A 139 -9.21 -8.21 -5.26
N ALA A 140 -8.92 -8.03 -3.97
CA ALA A 140 -9.15 -9.04 -2.94
C ALA A 140 -10.63 -9.46 -2.88
N GLY A 141 -11.55 -8.51 -2.91
CA GLY A 141 -12.98 -8.83 -2.95
C GLY A 141 -13.42 -9.49 -4.26
N LEU A 142 -12.87 -9.10 -5.40
CA LEU A 142 -13.16 -9.74 -6.70
C LEU A 142 -12.68 -11.19 -6.76
N LEU A 143 -11.59 -11.53 -6.08
CA LEU A 143 -11.12 -12.92 -5.90
C LEU A 143 -12.08 -13.79 -5.06
N GLY A 144 -13.16 -13.21 -4.53
CA GLY A 144 -14.17 -13.93 -3.75
C GLY A 144 -14.02 -13.78 -2.23
N LEU A 145 -13.05 -13.00 -1.75
CA LEU A 145 -12.92 -12.75 -0.31
C LEU A 145 -14.11 -11.91 0.18
N PRO A 146 -14.69 -12.22 1.36
CA PRO A 146 -15.85 -11.51 1.92
C PRO A 146 -15.44 -10.17 2.56
N VAL A 147 -14.74 -9.31 1.81
CA VAL A 147 -14.24 -8.00 2.28
C VAL A 147 -15.20 -6.86 1.99
N PHE A 148 -16.21 -7.07 1.14
CA PHE A 148 -17.22 -6.05 0.87
C PHE A 148 -18.28 -6.00 1.96
N SER A 149 -18.95 -4.85 2.05
CA SER A 149 -20.03 -4.60 3.00
C SER A 149 -21.08 -5.71 3.03
N GLY A 150 -21.47 -6.16 4.22
CA GLY A 150 -22.43 -7.24 4.41
C GLY A 150 -21.85 -8.64 4.14
N GLY A 151 -20.53 -8.81 4.22
CA GLY A 151 -19.86 -10.11 4.05
C GLY A 151 -19.90 -10.63 2.62
N ARG A 152 -20.04 -9.74 1.64
CA ARG A 152 -20.08 -10.09 0.21
C ARG A 152 -18.68 -10.15 -0.38
N GLY A 153 -18.53 -10.97 -1.41
CA GLY A 153 -17.33 -11.11 -2.22
C GLY A 153 -17.69 -11.55 -3.64
N GLY A 154 -16.71 -11.51 -4.51
CA GLY A 154 -16.80 -11.90 -5.92
C GLY A 154 -17.27 -10.77 -6.84
N TYR A 155 -17.22 -11.06 -8.13
CA TYR A 155 -17.56 -10.11 -9.21
C TYR A 155 -19.02 -9.63 -9.14
N THR A 156 -19.92 -10.46 -8.60
CA THR A 156 -21.35 -10.13 -8.43
C THR A 156 -21.58 -8.94 -7.50
N ALA A 157 -20.65 -8.66 -6.59
CA ALA A 157 -20.74 -7.51 -5.70
C ALA A 157 -20.59 -6.16 -6.44
N LEU A 158 -19.96 -6.12 -7.62
CA LEU A 158 -19.88 -4.90 -8.43
C LEU A 158 -21.22 -4.56 -9.10
N PHE A 159 -22.05 -5.55 -9.37
CA PHE A 159 -23.40 -5.37 -9.93
C PHE A 159 -24.48 -5.32 -8.84
N ALA A 160 -24.09 -5.43 -7.57
CA ALA A 160 -25.00 -5.29 -6.44
C ALA A 160 -25.35 -3.81 -6.20
N PRO A 161 -26.40 -3.52 -5.40
CA PRO A 161 -26.77 -2.15 -5.02
C PRO A 161 -25.61 -1.34 -4.41
N THR A 162 -24.63 -2.02 -3.79
CA THR A 162 -23.46 -1.40 -3.17
C THR A 162 -22.29 -1.17 -4.13
N GLY A 163 -22.35 -1.73 -5.35
CA GLY A 163 -21.24 -1.72 -6.32
C GLY A 163 -20.84 -0.31 -6.76
N GLY A 164 -21.80 0.61 -6.87
CA GLY A 164 -21.50 2.02 -7.18
C GLY A 164 -20.62 2.71 -6.13
N PHE A 165 -20.80 2.37 -4.85
CA PHE A 165 -20.00 2.95 -3.77
C PHE A 165 -18.56 2.42 -3.80
N LEU A 166 -18.36 1.15 -4.18
CA LEU A 166 -17.04 0.54 -4.36
C LEU A 166 -16.22 1.25 -5.45
N LEU A 167 -16.85 1.59 -6.58
CA LEU A 167 -16.22 2.40 -7.63
C LEU A 167 -15.95 3.83 -7.13
N GLY A 168 -16.89 4.38 -6.35
CA GLY A 168 -16.74 5.65 -5.66
C GLY A 168 -15.51 5.72 -4.75
N TYR A 169 -15.09 4.62 -4.12
CA TYR A 169 -13.89 4.59 -3.27
C TYR A 169 -12.60 4.88 -4.04
N ILE A 170 -12.50 4.43 -5.30
CA ILE A 170 -11.32 4.71 -6.14
C ILE A 170 -11.22 6.21 -6.37
N LEU A 171 -12.34 6.84 -6.76
CA LEU A 171 -12.40 8.27 -6.99
C LEU A 171 -12.18 9.07 -5.70
N ALA A 172 -12.73 8.60 -4.58
CA ALA A 172 -12.56 9.23 -3.28
C ALA A 172 -11.11 9.22 -2.80
N ALA A 173 -10.43 8.07 -2.88
CA ALA A 173 -9.04 7.96 -2.46
C ALA A 173 -8.10 8.79 -3.36
N THR A 174 -8.35 8.81 -4.67
CA THR A 174 -7.59 9.64 -5.62
C THR A 174 -7.78 11.13 -5.36
N LEU A 175 -9.02 11.62 -5.27
CA LEU A 175 -9.30 13.04 -5.10
C LEU A 175 -8.94 13.56 -3.70
N ALA A 176 -9.33 12.84 -2.64
CA ALA A 176 -8.95 13.21 -1.27
C ALA A 176 -7.43 13.20 -1.12
N GLY A 177 -6.76 12.19 -1.69
CA GLY A 177 -5.31 12.11 -1.73
C GLY A 177 -4.67 13.24 -2.50
N ALA A 178 -5.19 13.62 -3.67
CA ALA A 178 -4.65 14.73 -4.47
C ALA A 178 -4.72 16.07 -3.72
N ILE A 179 -5.85 16.35 -3.06
CA ILE A 179 -6.03 17.56 -2.25
C ILE A 179 -5.11 17.53 -1.01
N ALA A 180 -4.95 16.35 -0.39
CA ALA A 180 -4.12 16.18 0.79
C ALA A 180 -2.62 16.10 0.50
N GLN A 181 -2.16 15.70 -0.69
CA GLN A 181 -0.75 15.42 -0.94
C GLN A 181 0.07 16.67 -1.26
N HIS A 182 -0.52 17.79 -1.72
CA HIS A 182 0.22 18.95 -2.22
C HIS A 182 1.39 19.30 -1.29
N HIS A 183 2.63 19.19 -1.84
CA HIS A 183 3.99 19.16 -1.25
C HIS A 183 4.28 20.13 -0.08
N ARG A 184 3.36 21.04 0.25
CA ARG A 184 3.42 22.01 1.33
C ARG A 184 3.06 21.44 2.71
N LEU A 185 2.58 20.20 2.79
CA LEU A 185 2.42 19.53 4.09
C LEU A 185 3.79 19.01 4.54
N SER A 186 4.59 19.93 5.08
CA SER A 186 5.79 19.62 5.83
C SER A 186 5.49 18.49 6.82
N CYS A 187 6.39 17.51 6.92
CA CYS A 187 6.33 16.43 7.92
C CYS A 187 6.23 16.95 9.37
N THR A 188 6.48 18.24 9.56
CA THR A 188 6.31 18.99 10.78
C THR A 188 4.96 19.71 10.77
N PRO A 189 4.08 19.44 11.76
CA PRO A 189 2.87 20.22 11.93
C PRO A 189 3.25 21.71 12.05
N PRO A 190 2.53 22.61 11.38
CA PRO A 190 2.84 24.02 11.41
C PRO A 190 2.76 24.57 12.83
N ARG A 191 3.83 25.21 13.30
CA ARG A 191 3.90 25.81 14.65
C ARG A 191 3.11 27.12 14.79
N GLY A 192 2.66 27.72 13.69
CA GLY A 192 1.90 28.98 13.71
C GLY A 192 0.40 28.76 13.51
N GLY A 193 -0.43 29.43 14.31
CA GLY A 193 -1.90 29.25 14.34
C GLY A 193 -2.57 29.33 12.96
N GLY A 194 -2.20 30.29 12.12
CA GLY A 194 -2.77 30.43 10.77
C GLY A 194 -2.48 29.25 9.84
N ARG A 195 -1.25 28.71 9.89
CA ARG A 195 -0.88 27.53 9.08
C ARG A 195 -1.54 26.25 9.63
N ALA A 196 -1.71 26.14 10.94
CA ALA A 196 -2.46 25.05 11.56
C ALA A 196 -3.93 25.07 11.10
N LEU A 197 -4.58 26.24 11.14
CA LEU A 197 -5.96 26.39 10.66
C LEU A 197 -6.10 25.99 9.17
N LEU A 198 -5.18 26.43 8.31
CA LEU A 198 -5.17 26.05 6.89
C LEU A 198 -5.05 24.53 6.69
N LEU A 199 -4.28 23.84 7.53
CA LEU A 199 -4.19 22.39 7.49
C LEU A 199 -5.52 21.72 7.84
N TRP A 200 -6.16 22.16 8.93
CA TRP A 200 -7.48 21.65 9.32
C TRP A 200 -8.51 21.86 8.20
N ILE A 201 -8.61 23.07 7.65
CA ILE A 201 -9.51 23.39 6.53
C ILE A 201 -9.22 22.46 5.34
N ARG A 202 -7.95 22.27 4.98
CA ARG A 202 -7.58 21.40 3.86
C ARG A 202 -7.97 19.94 4.08
N LEU A 203 -7.73 19.39 5.27
CA LEU A 203 -8.12 18.01 5.59
C LEU A 203 -9.64 17.87 5.57
N THR A 204 -10.38 18.84 6.09
CA THR A 204 -11.85 18.86 6.04
C THR A 204 -12.33 18.90 4.60
N VAL A 205 -11.82 19.81 3.77
CA VAL A 205 -12.18 19.91 2.34
C VAL A 205 -11.85 18.61 1.60
N ALA A 206 -10.65 18.04 1.82
CA ALA A 206 -10.26 16.78 1.20
C ALA A 206 -11.18 15.62 1.60
N THR A 207 -11.56 15.56 2.87
CA THR A 207 -12.50 14.56 3.40
C THR A 207 -13.88 14.74 2.78
N LEU A 208 -14.40 15.97 2.73
CA LEU A 208 -15.70 16.28 2.12
C LEU A 208 -15.73 15.91 0.65
N VAL A 209 -14.70 16.25 -0.11
CA VAL A 209 -14.58 15.84 -1.53
C VAL A 209 -14.53 14.33 -1.67
N GLY A 210 -13.82 13.63 -0.76
CA GLY A 210 -13.80 12.18 -0.69
C GLY A 210 -15.20 11.58 -0.54
N PHE A 211 -15.94 11.97 0.51
CA PHE A 211 -17.31 11.49 0.73
C PHE A 211 -18.26 11.88 -0.40
N LEU A 212 -18.15 13.11 -0.91
CA LEU A 212 -18.94 13.58 -2.05
C LEU A 212 -18.70 12.71 -3.29
N SER A 213 -17.45 12.32 -3.57
CA SER A 213 -17.11 11.44 -4.68
C SER A 213 -17.75 10.06 -4.56
N ILE A 214 -17.81 9.54 -3.33
CA ILE A 214 -18.51 8.28 -3.03
C ILE A 214 -20.01 8.43 -3.34
N TYR A 215 -20.64 9.50 -2.87
CA TYR A 215 -22.07 9.75 -3.11
C TYR A 215 -22.39 9.99 -4.59
N SER A 216 -21.54 10.74 -5.30
CA SER A 216 -21.72 11.10 -6.71
C SER A 216 -21.79 9.89 -7.64
N ILE A 217 -21.12 8.79 -7.28
CA ILE A 217 -21.17 7.54 -8.06
C ILE A 217 -22.13 6.54 -7.40
N GLY A 218 -22.07 6.40 -6.08
CA GLY A 218 -22.84 5.42 -5.32
C GLY A 218 -24.34 5.62 -5.41
N LEU A 219 -24.83 6.85 -5.24
CA LEU A 219 -26.27 7.14 -5.24
C LEU A 219 -26.92 6.94 -6.62
N PRO A 220 -26.37 7.48 -7.74
CA PRO A 220 -26.98 7.26 -9.05
C PRO A 220 -27.02 5.77 -9.45
N VAL A 221 -25.94 5.03 -9.20
CA VAL A 221 -25.90 3.58 -9.48
C VAL A 221 -26.90 2.83 -8.61
N LEU A 222 -27.00 3.17 -7.32
CA LEU A 222 -27.99 2.57 -6.42
C LEU A 222 -29.43 2.83 -6.88
N GLY A 223 -29.73 4.08 -7.24
CA GLY A 223 -31.04 4.48 -7.77
C GLY A 223 -31.41 3.72 -9.04
N TYR A 224 -30.45 3.55 -9.95
CA TYR A 224 -30.63 2.77 -11.18
C TYR A 224 -30.87 1.28 -10.89
N VAL A 225 -30.06 0.67 -10.02
CA VAL A 225 -30.15 -0.78 -9.72
C VAL A 225 -31.46 -1.14 -8.99
N LEU A 226 -31.94 -0.27 -8.10
CA LEU A 226 -33.15 -0.52 -7.32
C LEU A 226 -34.43 0.10 -7.91
N GLY A 227 -34.32 0.87 -8.99
CA GLY A 227 -35.45 1.58 -9.58
C GLY A 227 -36.07 2.65 -8.67
N LEU A 228 -35.27 3.23 -7.76
CA LEU A 228 -35.75 4.23 -6.80
C LEU A 228 -35.87 5.60 -7.44
N ARG A 229 -36.91 6.34 -7.06
CA ARG A 229 -37.05 7.76 -7.45
C ARG A 229 -36.06 8.62 -6.68
N THR A 230 -35.69 9.79 -7.23
CA THR A 230 -34.75 10.72 -6.59
C THR A 230 -35.19 11.10 -5.17
N GLY A 231 -36.49 11.32 -4.93
CA GLY A 231 -37.01 11.64 -3.59
C GLY A 231 -36.81 10.51 -2.58
N GLU A 232 -37.05 9.25 -3.00
CA GLU A 232 -36.84 8.06 -2.16
C GLU A 232 -35.35 7.83 -1.87
N LEU A 233 -34.50 8.06 -2.87
CA LEU A 233 -33.05 7.96 -2.70
C LEU A 233 -32.53 9.00 -1.70
N MET A 234 -33.02 10.24 -1.77
CA MET A 234 -32.58 11.32 -0.90
C MET A 234 -33.06 11.14 0.54
N LEU A 235 -34.35 10.86 0.72
CA LEU A 235 -34.94 10.71 2.06
C LEU A 235 -34.62 9.36 2.70
N GLY A 236 -34.65 8.28 1.90
CA GLY A 236 -34.52 6.91 2.40
C GLY A 236 -33.07 6.42 2.55
N VAL A 237 -32.14 6.92 1.73
CA VAL A 237 -30.74 6.44 1.75
C VAL A 237 -29.77 7.55 2.10
N PHE A 238 -29.78 8.66 1.36
CA PHE A 238 -28.80 9.72 1.55
C PHE A 238 -28.90 10.35 2.93
N LEU A 239 -30.09 10.70 3.42
CA LEU A 239 -30.25 11.36 4.71
C LEU A 239 -29.68 10.56 5.91
N PRO A 240 -30.01 9.27 6.11
CA PRO A 240 -29.41 8.50 7.21
C PRO A 240 -27.90 8.28 7.00
N PHE A 241 -27.45 8.10 5.75
CA PHE A 241 -26.03 7.91 5.44
C PHE A 241 -25.23 9.18 5.73
N PHE A 242 -25.73 10.33 5.29
CA PHE A 242 -25.14 11.64 5.51
C PHE A 242 -25.02 11.95 6.99
N LEU A 243 -26.08 11.70 7.77
CA LEU A 243 -26.06 11.90 9.21
C LEU A 243 -24.97 11.06 9.88
N ALA A 244 -24.90 9.77 9.56
CA ALA A 244 -23.84 8.91 10.08
C ALA A 244 -22.44 9.29 9.58
N ASP A 245 -22.31 9.72 8.34
CA ASP A 245 -21.04 10.11 7.74
C ASP A 245 -20.54 11.44 8.28
N THR A 246 -21.40 12.34 8.79
CA THR A 246 -20.94 13.57 9.47
C THR A 246 -20.04 13.26 10.68
N LEU A 247 -20.40 12.25 11.47
CA LEU A 247 -19.58 11.76 12.58
C LEU A 247 -18.28 11.14 12.07
N LYS A 248 -18.36 10.35 10.99
CA LYS A 248 -17.16 9.73 10.37
C LYS A 248 -16.22 10.77 9.78
N ILE A 249 -16.73 11.87 9.22
CA ILE A 249 -15.92 12.96 8.67
C ILE A 249 -15.08 13.58 9.79
N ALA A 250 -15.68 13.89 10.94
CA ALA A 250 -14.95 14.42 12.09
C ALA A 250 -13.85 13.46 12.55
N LEU A 251 -14.16 12.16 12.64
CA LEU A 251 -13.20 11.12 12.98
C LEU A 251 -12.06 11.03 11.95
N VAL A 252 -12.36 11.01 10.66
CA VAL A 252 -11.37 10.93 9.58
C VAL A 252 -10.44 12.13 9.59
N VAL A 253 -10.97 13.35 9.77
CA VAL A 253 -10.16 14.57 9.84
C VAL A 253 -9.24 14.52 11.07
N LEU A 254 -9.75 14.08 12.22
CA LEU A 254 -8.96 13.94 13.44
C LEU A 254 -7.84 12.89 13.29
N LEU A 255 -8.18 11.72 12.73
CA LEU A 255 -7.22 10.64 12.47
C LEU A 255 -6.18 11.08 11.44
N ALA A 256 -6.59 11.75 10.36
CA ALA A 256 -5.68 12.24 9.35
C ALA A 256 -4.70 13.28 9.95
N HIS A 257 -5.17 14.17 10.81
CA HIS A 257 -4.32 15.15 11.49
C HIS A 257 -3.22 14.49 12.33
N HIS A 258 -3.57 13.44 13.09
CA HIS A 258 -2.63 12.74 13.98
C HIS A 258 -1.73 11.72 13.27
N LEU A 259 -2.28 10.99 12.29
CA LEU A 259 -1.59 9.90 11.62
C LEU A 259 -0.75 10.37 10.43
N ALA A 260 -1.14 11.44 9.73
CA ALA A 260 -0.40 11.91 8.55
C ALA A 260 1.07 12.22 8.83
N PRO A 261 1.46 12.92 9.92
CA PRO A 261 2.86 13.17 10.22
C PRO A 261 3.66 11.87 10.46
N THR A 262 3.02 10.84 10.99
CA THR A 262 3.68 9.56 11.30
C THR A 262 3.81 8.69 10.06
N VAL A 263 2.72 8.51 9.30
CA VAL A 263 2.73 7.72 8.06
C VAL A 263 3.69 8.35 7.05
N ARG A 264 3.62 9.67 6.84
CA ARG A 264 4.51 10.37 5.90
C ARG A 264 5.97 10.34 6.31
N ARG A 265 6.27 10.34 7.62
CA ARG A 265 7.65 10.16 8.11
C ARG A 265 8.25 8.81 7.76
N HIS A 266 7.44 7.78 7.51
CA HIS A 266 7.94 6.45 7.12
C HIS A 266 7.86 6.23 5.61
N LEU A 267 6.85 6.81 4.95
CA LEU A 267 6.67 6.70 3.51
C LEU A 267 7.63 7.62 2.72
N TYR A 268 7.83 8.86 3.18
CA TYR A 268 8.58 9.91 2.49
C TYR A 268 9.85 10.37 3.20
N ARG A 269 10.37 9.61 4.18
CA ARG A 269 11.70 9.93 4.73
C ARG A 269 12.76 9.70 3.64
N HIS A 270 13.11 10.81 3.01
CA HIS A 270 14.32 11.13 2.29
C HIS A 270 15.46 10.08 2.38
N GLY A 271 15.85 9.57 1.21
CA GLY A 271 17.24 9.76 0.78
C GLY A 271 17.49 11.23 0.48
#